data_AF-A0A3D0U5C6-F1
#
_entry.id   AF-A0A3D0U5C6-F1
#
_cell.length_a   1.000
_cell.length_b   1.000
_cell.length_c   1.000
_cell.angle_alpha   90.00
_cell.angle_beta   90.00
_cell.angle_gamma   90.00
#
_symmetry.space_group_name_H-M   'P 1'
#
loop_
_entity.id
_entity.type
_entity.pdbx_description
1 polymer ?
#
loop_
_entity_poly.entity_id
_entity_poly.type
_entity_poly.pdbx_seq_one_letter_code
_entity_poly.pdbx_strand_id
1 'polypeptide(L)'
;MPLKIDSGMGVSDAYCVGDVDLETGNVDFDGTVVVQGSVREGMSVTATGKVLIRDYLESATVIAGDEVVIGKGVLGRQLKNEEAGEQFSVLIETPGAVFANYIQYAKIVAQGTVTAPKHIMHSDVSGTEVLVLSPKKTEGKIIGGIIRPACRLSCNTLGGPSYIPTDVDFSNRFSEQMADLESIRAELGERLNVVRGMKEALRQIKGKTGSDAGEQVVKISNTIAHFEGILSDLKQRREAILEAVNAIVETLEISVEKAVFPGVQITFIQNPIPVKQERDGCRIKAKGDGITYYSGN
;
A
#
# COMPACT_ATOMS: atom_id res chain seq x y z
N MET A 1 33.68 -3.57 -5.14
CA MET A 1 34.14 -4.96 -4.93
C MET A 1 34.03 -5.74 -6.24
N PRO A 2 35.03 -6.53 -6.66
CA PRO A 2 34.92 -7.31 -7.89
C PRO A 2 33.94 -8.48 -7.71
N LEU A 3 32.90 -8.52 -8.54
CA LEU A 3 31.92 -9.59 -8.69
C LEU A 3 32.29 -10.42 -9.93
N LYS A 4 32.38 -11.74 -9.76
CA LYS A 4 32.69 -12.65 -10.86
C LYS A 4 31.40 -13.00 -11.60
N ILE A 5 31.36 -12.75 -12.90
CA ILE A 5 30.27 -13.16 -13.81
C ILE A 5 30.83 -14.14 -14.85
N ASP A 6 29.96 -14.93 -15.48
CA ASP A 6 30.35 -16.02 -16.39
C ASP A 6 31.27 -15.59 -17.55
N SER A 7 31.33 -14.29 -17.87
CA SER A 7 32.17 -13.71 -18.93
C SER A 7 33.13 -12.60 -18.47
N GLY A 8 33.42 -12.45 -17.16
CA GLY A 8 34.36 -11.42 -16.69
C GLY A 8 34.30 -11.08 -15.19
N MET A 9 34.95 -9.98 -14.79
CA MET A 9 34.79 -9.37 -13.47
C MET A 9 34.04 -8.04 -13.62
N GLY A 10 32.88 -7.90 -12.98
CA GLY A 10 32.20 -6.62 -12.80
C GLY A 10 32.72 -5.94 -11.54
N VAL A 11 33.16 -4.69 -11.61
CA VAL A 11 33.47 -3.90 -10.42
C VAL A 11 32.18 -3.18 -10.03
N SER A 12 31.59 -3.54 -8.89
CA SER A 12 30.54 -2.71 -8.30
C SER A 12 31.17 -1.68 -7.36
N ASP A 13 30.76 -0.43 -7.47
CA ASP A 13 31.10 0.59 -6.48
C ASP A 13 30.35 0.26 -5.18
N ALA A 14 31.10 -0.24 -4.21
CA ALA A 14 30.57 -0.65 -2.92
C ALA A 14 31.41 0.02 -1.83
N TYR A 15 30.77 0.86 -1.03
CA TYR A 15 31.35 1.48 0.14
C TYR A 15 31.13 0.59 1.36
N CYS A 16 32.22 0.17 2.00
CA CYS A 16 32.18 -0.66 3.20
C CYS A 16 32.53 0.20 4.43
N VAL A 17 31.65 0.20 5.41
CA VAL A 17 31.83 0.91 6.69
C VAL A 17 31.59 -0.06 7.85
N GLY A 18 32.11 0.27 9.05
CA GLY A 18 31.91 -0.50 10.27
C GLY A 18 30.48 -0.39 10.81
N ASP A 19 30.34 0.15 12.02
CA ASP A 19 29.08 0.73 12.48
C ASP A 19 28.88 2.10 11.80
N VAL A 20 27.62 2.52 11.68
CA VAL A 20 27.26 3.92 11.35
C VAL A 20 26.70 4.53 12.63
N ASP A 21 27.44 5.45 13.22
CA ASP A 21 27.21 6.04 14.54
C ASP A 21 27.74 7.48 14.60
N LEU A 22 27.80 8.09 15.79
CA LEU A 22 28.29 9.46 15.95
C LEU A 22 29.77 9.64 15.57
N GLU A 23 30.57 8.57 15.59
CA GLU A 23 31.99 8.63 15.24
C GLU A 23 32.18 8.59 13.72
N THR A 24 31.40 7.74 13.04
CA THR A 24 31.44 7.59 11.58
C THR A 24 30.59 8.62 10.84
N GLY A 25 29.52 9.11 11.47
CA GLY A 25 28.56 10.03 10.90
C GLY A 25 27.63 9.38 9.88
N ASN A 26 26.77 10.20 9.28
CA ASN A 26 25.84 9.76 8.24
C ASN A 26 26.58 9.33 6.97
N VAL A 27 26.04 8.33 6.27
CA VAL A 27 26.60 7.82 5.03
C VAL A 27 25.71 8.21 3.85
N ASP A 28 26.31 8.82 2.83
CA ASP A 28 25.67 9.11 1.54
C ASP A 28 26.63 8.66 0.44
N PHE A 29 26.20 7.70 -0.39
CA PHE A 29 27.08 7.06 -1.37
C PHE A 29 26.35 6.73 -2.67
N ASP A 30 26.96 7.13 -3.80
CA ASP A 30 26.50 6.74 -5.12
C ASP A 30 27.01 5.32 -5.46
N GLY A 31 26.22 4.33 -5.07
CA GLY A 31 26.50 2.92 -5.26
C GLY A 31 25.88 2.07 -4.17
N THR A 32 26.50 0.93 -3.86
CA THR A 32 26.06 0.04 -2.77
C THR A 32 26.76 0.39 -1.47
N VAL A 33 26.03 0.40 -0.35
CA VAL A 33 26.62 0.55 1.00
C VAL A 33 26.55 -0.78 1.74
N VAL A 34 27.67 -1.17 2.35
CA VAL A 34 27.78 -2.35 3.21
C VAL A 34 28.21 -1.90 4.60
N VAL A 35 27.27 -1.93 5.54
CA VAL A 35 27.49 -1.68 6.96
C VAL A 35 27.83 -3.02 7.62
N GLN A 36 29.09 -3.18 8.03
CA GLN A 36 29.60 -4.41 8.62
C GLN A 36 29.08 -4.66 10.04
N GLY A 37 28.53 -3.63 10.70
CA GLY A 37 27.83 -3.77 11.97
C GLY A 37 26.42 -3.19 11.90
N SER A 38 26.11 -2.24 12.78
CA SER A 38 24.77 -1.66 12.96
C SER A 38 24.72 -0.19 12.50
N VAL A 39 23.53 0.26 12.13
CA VAL A 39 23.22 1.69 11.99
C VAL A 39 22.53 2.13 13.27
N ARG A 40 23.20 3.01 14.03
CA ARG A 40 22.81 3.43 15.38
C ARG A 40 21.79 4.56 15.36
N GLU A 41 21.20 4.79 16.53
CA GLU A 41 20.19 5.81 16.75
C GLU A 41 20.60 7.19 16.22
N GLY A 42 19.69 7.81 15.47
CA GLY A 42 19.84 9.15 14.93
C GLY A 42 20.72 9.23 13.68
N MET A 43 21.24 8.10 13.19
CA MET A 43 22.04 8.07 11.97
C MET A 43 21.19 7.87 10.72
N SER A 44 21.77 8.18 9.56
CA SER A 44 21.18 7.92 8.26
C SER A 44 22.14 7.28 7.28
N VAL A 45 21.63 6.35 6.46
CA VAL A 45 22.36 5.76 5.34
C VAL A 45 21.54 5.96 4.06
N THR A 46 22.12 6.69 3.10
CA THR A 46 21.54 6.91 1.77
C THR A 46 22.45 6.27 0.72
N ALA A 47 21.87 5.49 -0.18
CA ALA A 47 22.59 4.84 -1.26
C ALA A 47 21.76 4.81 -2.54
N THR A 48 22.38 5.05 -3.70
CA THR A 48 21.69 4.91 -5.01
C THR A 48 21.51 3.44 -5.42
N GLY A 49 22.29 2.52 -4.84
CA GLY A 49 22.16 1.08 -5.00
C GLY A 49 21.56 0.40 -3.77
N LYS A 50 22.13 -0.75 -3.40
CA LYS A 50 21.68 -1.54 -2.25
C LYS A 50 22.24 -1.03 -0.93
N VAL A 51 21.53 -1.28 0.16
CA VAL A 51 22.05 -1.11 1.53
C VAL A 51 22.03 -2.45 2.25
N LEU A 52 23.20 -2.94 2.62
CA LEU A 52 23.39 -4.18 3.36
C LEU A 52 23.87 -3.87 4.78
N ILE A 53 23.06 -4.17 5.78
CA ILE A 53 23.39 -3.97 7.20
C ILE A 53 23.54 -5.35 7.85
N ARG A 54 24.70 -5.66 8.41
CA ARG A 54 24.94 -7.00 8.98
C ARG A 54 24.11 -7.25 10.24
N ASP A 55 24.03 -6.25 11.11
CA ASP A 55 23.43 -6.39 12.43
C ASP A 55 22.05 -5.72 12.49
N TYR A 56 21.92 -4.61 13.21
CA TYR A 56 20.65 -3.96 13.50
C TYR A 56 20.53 -2.61 12.80
N LEU A 57 19.29 -2.22 12.53
CA LEU A 57 18.92 -0.83 12.27
C LEU A 57 18.18 -0.30 13.51
N GLU A 58 18.76 0.66 14.21
CA GLU A 58 18.27 1.15 15.50
C GLU A 58 17.85 2.62 15.38
N SER A 59 16.55 2.94 15.42
CA SER A 59 16.03 4.32 15.40
C SER A 59 16.75 5.26 14.40
N ALA A 60 16.85 4.81 13.16
CA ALA A 60 17.65 5.42 12.11
C ALA A 60 16.92 5.36 10.75
N THR A 61 17.45 6.11 9.78
CA THR A 61 16.86 6.24 8.45
C THR A 61 17.72 5.55 7.40
N VAL A 62 17.09 4.74 6.53
CA VAL A 62 17.75 4.10 5.39
C VAL A 62 16.99 4.41 4.11
N ILE A 63 17.66 5.00 3.13
CA ILE A 63 17.12 5.24 1.79
C ILE A 63 18.02 4.51 0.80
N ALA A 64 17.45 3.56 0.06
CA ALA A 64 18.19 2.76 -0.91
C ALA A 64 17.51 2.81 -2.28
N GLY A 65 18.28 3.01 -3.34
CA GLY A 65 17.76 3.02 -4.71
C GLY A 65 17.47 1.64 -5.30
N ASP A 66 17.83 0.54 -4.60
CA ASP A 66 17.48 -0.83 -5.00
C ASP A 66 16.89 -1.66 -3.85
N GLU A 67 17.71 -2.36 -3.05
CA GLU A 67 17.24 -3.31 -2.02
C GLU A 67 17.86 -2.99 -0.66
N VAL A 68 17.13 -3.25 0.43
CA VAL A 68 17.62 -3.15 1.81
C VAL A 68 17.63 -4.52 2.48
N VAL A 69 18.80 -4.98 2.92
CA VAL A 69 18.94 -6.26 3.63
C VAL A 69 19.56 -6.01 5.00
N ILE A 70 18.85 -6.41 6.05
CA ILE A 70 19.26 -6.27 7.44
C ILE A 70 19.40 -7.67 8.03
N GLY A 71 20.62 -8.07 8.36
CA GLY A 71 20.95 -9.43 8.77
C GLY A 71 20.28 -9.84 10.07
N LYS A 72 20.10 -8.92 11.03
CA LYS A 72 19.32 -9.16 12.24
C LYS A 72 17.94 -8.54 12.11
N GLY A 73 17.71 -7.31 12.58
CA GLY A 73 16.36 -6.73 12.55
C GLY A 73 16.33 -5.22 12.77
N VAL A 74 15.12 -4.70 12.67
CA VAL A 74 14.81 -3.28 12.79
C VAL A 74 14.20 -3.01 14.16
N LEU A 75 14.82 -2.09 14.91
CA LEU A 75 14.47 -1.73 16.27
C LEU A 75 14.22 -0.22 16.36
N GLY A 76 12.97 0.18 16.24
CA GLY A 76 12.53 1.54 16.48
C GLY A 76 11.93 1.74 17.88
N ARG A 77 11.40 2.95 18.07
CA ARG A 77 10.58 3.36 19.21
C ARG A 77 9.43 4.22 18.71
N GLN A 78 8.35 4.21 19.48
CA GLN A 78 7.24 5.14 19.27
C GLN A 78 7.69 6.55 19.67
N LEU A 79 7.63 7.51 18.74
CA LEU A 79 7.86 8.92 19.05
C LEU A 79 6.53 9.54 19.46
N LYS A 80 6.47 10.06 20.69
CA LYS A 80 5.32 10.81 21.19
C LYS A 80 5.45 12.26 20.75
N ASN A 81 5.01 12.59 19.54
CA ASN A 81 4.80 13.97 19.13
C ASN A 81 3.30 14.20 18.92
N GLU A 82 2.68 14.92 19.84
CA GLU A 82 1.22 15.17 19.87
C GLU A 82 0.73 16.02 18.67
N GLU A 83 1.63 16.71 17.98
CA GLU A 83 1.28 17.66 16.90
C GLU A 83 1.41 17.08 15.48
N ALA A 84 2.07 15.93 15.30
CA ALA A 84 2.41 15.39 13.97
C ALA A 84 1.95 13.95 13.71
N GLY A 85 1.11 13.40 14.59
CA GLY A 85 0.73 11.97 14.56
C GLY A 85 1.84 11.06 15.11
N GLU A 86 1.54 9.76 15.20
CA GLU A 86 2.54 8.76 15.61
C GLU A 86 3.70 8.74 14.60
N GLN A 87 4.89 9.15 15.04
CA GLN A 87 6.12 9.04 14.25
C GLN A 87 6.90 7.81 14.69
N PHE A 88 7.35 7.03 13.71
CA PHE A 88 8.27 5.91 13.93
C PHE A 88 9.70 6.46 13.93
N SER A 89 10.54 6.02 14.87
CA SER A 89 11.94 6.44 14.89
C SER A 89 12.79 5.81 13.79
N VAL A 90 12.25 4.81 13.09
CA VAL A 90 12.89 4.19 11.93
C VAL A 90 12.09 4.49 10.66
N LEU A 91 12.81 4.86 9.61
CA LEU A 91 12.30 4.96 8.25
C LEU A 91 13.17 4.14 7.30
N ILE A 92 12.54 3.27 6.50
CA ILE A 92 13.20 2.59 5.37
C ILE A 92 12.40 2.91 4.11
N GLU A 93 13.06 3.45 3.09
CA GLU A 93 12.47 3.73 1.79
C GLU A 93 13.29 3.09 0.66
N THR A 94 12.63 2.32 -0.20
CA THR A 94 13.31 1.64 -1.30
C THR A 94 12.36 1.19 -2.42
N PRO A 95 12.76 1.23 -3.71
CA PRO A 95 11.93 0.69 -4.79
C PRO A 95 12.01 -0.84 -4.89
N GLY A 96 12.97 -1.50 -4.23
CA GLY A 96 13.10 -2.95 -4.23
C GLY A 96 12.60 -3.60 -2.95
N ALA A 97 13.20 -4.74 -2.61
CA ALA A 97 12.79 -5.56 -1.47
C ALA A 97 13.42 -5.08 -0.16
N VAL A 98 12.77 -5.44 0.95
CA VAL A 98 13.30 -5.25 2.31
C VAL A 98 13.32 -6.59 3.02
N PHE A 99 14.47 -6.98 3.54
CA PHE A 99 14.61 -8.17 4.38
C PHE A 99 15.11 -7.79 5.78
N ALA A 100 14.42 -8.24 6.82
CA ALA A 100 14.86 -8.11 8.21
C ALA A 100 14.17 -9.20 9.05
N ASN A 101 14.85 -9.87 9.99
CA ASN A 101 14.20 -10.98 10.73
C ASN A 101 13.04 -10.53 11.61
N TYR A 102 13.14 -9.35 12.22
CA TYR A 102 12.08 -8.72 12.99
C TYR A 102 12.03 -7.23 12.68
N ILE A 103 10.82 -6.69 12.69
CA ILE A 103 10.53 -5.28 12.41
C ILE A 103 9.67 -4.76 13.55
N GLN A 104 10.18 -3.79 14.30
CA GLN A 104 9.48 -3.22 15.45
C GLN A 104 9.53 -1.70 15.44
N TYR A 105 8.37 -1.04 15.60
CA TYR A 105 8.24 0.42 15.64
C TYR A 105 8.92 1.14 14.45
N ALA A 106 8.68 0.63 13.25
CA ALA A 106 9.28 1.16 12.02
C ALA A 106 8.25 1.57 10.98
N LYS A 107 8.59 2.57 10.17
CA LYS A 107 7.93 2.86 8.90
C LYS A 107 8.75 2.30 7.75
N ILE A 108 8.16 1.44 6.95
CA ILE A 108 8.81 0.83 5.78
C ILE A 108 7.97 1.11 4.55
N VAL A 109 8.58 1.70 3.53
CA VAL A 109 7.97 1.95 2.23
C VAL A 109 8.83 1.25 1.18
N ALA A 110 8.38 0.08 0.76
CA ALA A 110 9.02 -0.72 -0.27
C ALA A 110 8.11 -0.85 -1.50
N GLN A 111 8.66 -0.77 -2.71
CA GLN A 111 7.91 -1.18 -3.92
C GLN A 111 8.16 -2.66 -4.28
N GLY A 112 9.07 -3.35 -3.58
CA GLY A 112 9.26 -4.80 -3.65
C GLY A 112 8.59 -5.56 -2.51
N THR A 113 9.07 -6.77 -2.24
CA THR A 113 8.57 -7.63 -1.17
C THR A 113 9.21 -7.26 0.17
N VAL A 114 8.42 -7.18 1.24
CA VAL A 114 8.92 -7.03 2.61
C VAL A 114 8.88 -8.39 3.30
N THR A 115 10.03 -8.89 3.72
CA THR A 115 10.17 -10.22 4.34
C THR A 115 10.65 -10.09 5.78
N ALA A 116 9.83 -10.58 6.72
CA ALA A 116 10.13 -10.59 8.15
C ALA A 116 9.77 -11.92 8.82
N PRO A 117 10.63 -12.96 8.71
CA PRO A 117 10.28 -14.31 9.13
C PRO A 117 9.87 -14.43 10.60
N LYS A 118 10.45 -13.64 11.52
CA LYS A 118 10.13 -13.77 12.95
C LYS A 118 8.88 -13.02 13.35
N HIS A 119 8.84 -11.71 13.13
CA HIS A 119 7.65 -10.91 13.42
C HIS A 119 7.71 -9.49 12.84
N ILE A 120 6.53 -8.90 12.68
CA ILE A 120 6.31 -7.46 12.53
C ILE A 120 5.47 -7.01 13.73
N MET A 121 5.94 -6.00 14.47
CA MET A 121 5.24 -5.48 15.64
C MET A 121 5.14 -3.96 15.61
N HIS A 122 3.95 -3.42 15.87
CA HIS A 122 3.71 -1.98 16.01
C HIS A 122 4.38 -1.14 14.90
N SER A 123 4.27 -1.58 13.66
CA SER A 123 4.97 -0.97 12.52
C SER A 123 3.98 -0.57 11.42
N ASP A 124 4.36 0.43 10.63
CA ASP A 124 3.69 0.77 9.39
C ASP A 124 4.53 0.21 8.23
N VAL A 125 4.02 -0.80 7.53
CA VAL A 125 4.76 -1.52 6.49
C VAL A 125 3.98 -1.51 5.19
N SER A 126 4.54 -0.90 4.16
CA SER A 126 4.00 -0.90 2.80
C SER A 126 4.95 -1.66 1.87
N GLY A 127 4.40 -2.56 1.05
CA GLY A 127 5.16 -3.45 0.16
C GLY A 127 4.29 -4.04 -0.93
N THR A 128 4.88 -4.52 -2.03
CA THR A 128 4.13 -5.28 -3.05
C THR A 128 3.57 -6.57 -2.46
N GLU A 129 4.40 -7.30 -1.74
CA GLU A 129 4.01 -8.43 -0.91
C GLU A 129 4.61 -8.29 0.48
N VAL A 130 3.93 -8.85 1.49
CA VAL A 130 4.44 -8.90 2.86
C VAL A 130 4.46 -10.36 3.31
N LEU A 131 5.65 -10.86 3.64
CA LEU A 131 5.91 -12.26 3.99
C LEU A 131 6.47 -12.35 5.41
N VAL A 132 5.67 -12.88 6.33
CA VAL A 132 6.00 -13.06 7.74
C VAL A 132 5.87 -14.54 8.09
N LEU A 133 6.62 -15.36 7.36
CA LEU A 133 6.58 -16.82 7.44
C LEU A 133 7.85 -17.37 8.06
N SER A 134 7.71 -18.27 9.03
CA SER A 134 8.82 -19.03 9.62
C SER A 134 8.42 -20.48 9.85
N PRO A 135 9.35 -21.44 9.63
CA PRO A 135 9.13 -22.83 9.99
C PRO A 135 8.99 -23.03 11.52
N LYS A 136 9.48 -22.07 12.33
CA LYS A 136 9.34 -22.14 13.78
C LYS A 136 7.92 -21.74 14.19
N LYS A 137 7.25 -22.63 14.93
CA LYS A 137 5.86 -22.40 15.34
C LYS A 137 5.64 -21.14 16.19
N THR A 138 6.65 -20.69 16.91
CA THR A 138 6.59 -19.49 17.77
C THR A 138 6.79 -18.17 17.03
N GLU A 139 7.19 -18.23 15.75
CA GLU A 139 7.51 -17.10 14.88
C GLU A 139 6.46 -16.93 13.76
N GLY A 140 6.66 -15.91 12.92
CA GLY A 140 5.79 -15.57 11.80
C GLY A 140 4.58 -14.74 12.20
N LYS A 141 4.75 -13.79 13.14
CA LYS A 141 3.64 -13.06 13.77
C LYS A 141 3.56 -11.61 13.31
N ILE A 142 2.36 -11.13 13.06
CA ILE A 142 2.07 -9.71 12.82
C ILE A 142 1.18 -9.22 13.97
N ILE A 143 1.67 -8.27 14.77
CA ILE A 143 0.94 -7.80 15.95
C ILE A 143 1.06 -6.27 16.05
N GLY A 144 -0.04 -5.57 15.82
CA GLY A 144 -0.09 -4.12 15.94
C GLY A 144 0.46 -3.38 14.73
N GLY A 145 -0.10 -2.20 14.48
CA GLY A 145 0.29 -1.33 13.37
C GLY A 145 -0.54 -1.56 12.11
N ILE A 146 -0.03 -1.05 10.98
CA ILE A 146 -0.74 -1.04 9.70
C ILE A 146 0.14 -1.70 8.64
N ILE A 147 -0.37 -2.77 8.03
CA ILE A 147 0.31 -3.49 6.97
C ILE A 147 -0.43 -3.20 5.66
N ARG A 148 0.26 -2.58 4.70
CA ARG A 148 -0.28 -2.21 3.38
C ARG A 148 0.36 -3.01 2.25
N PRO A 149 -0.03 -4.28 2.10
CA PRO A 149 0.41 -5.09 0.96
C PRO A 149 -0.33 -4.64 -0.31
N ALA A 150 0.37 -4.56 -1.44
CA ALA A 150 -0.26 -4.23 -2.71
C ALA A 150 -0.93 -5.45 -3.36
N CYS A 151 -0.41 -6.67 -3.12
CA CYS A 151 -0.88 -7.88 -3.81
C CYS A 151 -1.24 -9.01 -2.82
N ARG A 152 -0.35 -9.32 -1.89
CA ARG A 152 -0.47 -10.50 -1.02
C ARG A 152 0.11 -10.25 0.37
N LEU A 153 -0.57 -10.82 1.37
CA LEU A 153 -0.04 -10.97 2.73
C LEU A 153 0.03 -12.46 3.08
N SER A 154 1.18 -12.93 3.54
CA SER A 154 1.32 -14.28 4.08
C SER A 154 2.01 -14.24 5.44
N CYS A 155 1.40 -14.84 6.46
CA CYS A 155 1.99 -14.94 7.78
C CYS A 155 1.59 -16.24 8.48
N ASN A 156 2.34 -16.64 9.52
CA ASN A 156 1.87 -17.75 10.35
C ASN A 156 0.73 -17.30 11.27
N THR A 157 0.82 -16.12 11.87
CA THR A 157 -0.18 -15.60 12.82
C THR A 157 -0.45 -14.13 12.58
N LEU A 158 -1.74 -13.78 12.49
CA LEU A 158 -2.21 -12.41 12.29
C LEU A 158 -2.97 -11.94 13.54
N GLY A 159 -2.46 -10.91 14.20
CA GLY A 159 -2.93 -10.45 15.51
C GLY A 159 -2.38 -11.30 16.66
N GLY A 160 -2.95 -11.10 17.85
CA GLY A 160 -2.60 -11.88 19.03
C GLY A 160 -3.70 -11.88 20.11
N PRO A 161 -3.54 -12.68 21.19
CA PRO A 161 -4.56 -12.86 22.23
C PRO A 161 -4.96 -11.58 22.97
N SER A 162 -4.09 -10.57 22.98
CA SER A 162 -4.36 -9.26 23.58
C SER A 162 -5.20 -8.34 22.69
N TYR A 163 -5.62 -8.80 21.51
CA TYR A 163 -6.43 -8.06 20.53
C TYR A 163 -5.89 -6.66 20.21
N ILE A 164 -4.56 -6.57 20.09
CA ILE A 164 -3.88 -5.33 19.72
C ILE A 164 -4.36 -4.93 18.31
N PRO A 165 -4.86 -3.69 18.11
CA PRO A 165 -5.33 -3.21 16.82
C PRO A 165 -4.29 -3.43 15.73
N THR A 166 -4.65 -4.24 14.73
CA THR A 166 -3.76 -4.63 13.62
C THR A 166 -4.53 -4.44 12.31
N ASP A 167 -4.13 -3.48 11.49
CA ASP A 167 -4.82 -3.17 10.26
C ASP A 167 -4.08 -3.77 9.07
N VAL A 168 -4.82 -4.46 8.19
CA VAL A 168 -4.32 -4.96 6.91
C VAL A 168 -5.09 -4.23 5.82
N ASP A 169 -4.39 -3.41 5.03
CA ASP A 169 -5.04 -2.48 4.12
C ASP A 169 -4.47 -2.57 2.69
N PHE A 170 -5.27 -3.13 1.78
CA PHE A 170 -4.97 -3.21 0.36
C PHE A 170 -5.47 -1.98 -0.42
N SER A 171 -6.24 -1.08 0.22
CA SER A 171 -6.91 0.04 -0.47
C SER A 171 -5.94 1.00 -1.15
N ASN A 172 -4.72 1.14 -0.62
CA ASN A 172 -3.72 2.05 -1.13
C ASN A 172 -3.36 1.77 -2.61
N ARG A 173 -3.46 0.51 -3.06
CA ARG A 173 -3.27 0.14 -4.47
C ARG A 173 -4.29 0.81 -5.39
N PHE A 174 -5.49 1.05 -4.88
CA PHE A 174 -6.61 1.58 -5.65
C PHE A 174 -6.74 3.10 -5.55
N SER A 175 -5.78 3.80 -4.93
CA SER A 175 -5.86 5.24 -4.67
C SER A 175 -6.09 6.06 -5.93
N GLU A 176 -5.37 5.77 -7.03
CA GLU A 176 -5.55 6.44 -8.32
C GLU A 176 -6.93 6.16 -8.93
N GLN A 177 -7.35 4.89 -8.93
CA GLN A 177 -8.65 4.47 -9.47
C GLN A 177 -9.81 5.08 -8.67
N MET A 178 -9.66 5.18 -7.35
CA MET A 178 -10.66 5.80 -6.47
C MET A 178 -10.75 7.30 -6.73
N ALA A 179 -9.61 7.99 -6.90
CA ALA A 179 -9.59 9.41 -7.28
C ALA A 179 -10.26 9.64 -8.65
N ASP A 180 -9.99 8.78 -9.63
CA ASP A 180 -10.64 8.80 -10.94
C ASP A 180 -12.16 8.61 -10.84
N LEU A 181 -12.62 7.65 -10.03
CA LEU A 181 -14.05 7.40 -9.80
C LEU A 181 -14.73 8.59 -9.13
N GLU A 182 -14.07 9.27 -8.19
CA GLU A 182 -14.58 10.49 -7.56
C GLU A 182 -14.70 11.64 -8.55
N SER A 183 -13.69 11.84 -9.39
CA SER A 183 -13.70 12.84 -10.46
C SER A 183 -14.85 12.59 -11.44
N ILE A 184 -15.00 11.36 -11.93
CA ILE A 184 -16.08 10.98 -12.83
C ILE A 184 -17.45 11.17 -12.16
N ARG A 185 -17.57 10.88 -10.86
CA ARG A 185 -18.81 11.07 -10.10
C ARG A 185 -19.20 12.55 -10.02
N ALA A 186 -18.23 13.44 -9.75
CA ALA A 186 -18.45 14.88 -9.72
C ALA A 186 -18.91 15.39 -11.09
N GLU A 187 -18.21 14.99 -12.15
CA GLU A 187 -18.51 15.39 -13.53
C GLU A 187 -19.88 14.89 -14.01
N LEU A 188 -20.23 13.64 -13.70
CA LEU A 188 -21.57 13.09 -13.96
C LEU A 188 -22.65 13.92 -13.26
N GLY A 189 -22.43 14.31 -12.00
CA GLY A 189 -23.37 15.11 -11.23
C GLY A 189 -23.61 16.49 -11.85
N GLU A 190 -22.54 17.18 -12.25
CA GLU A 190 -22.62 18.49 -12.89
C GLU A 190 -23.35 18.40 -14.24
N ARG A 191 -22.94 17.48 -15.12
CA ARG A 191 -23.52 17.32 -16.46
C ARG A 191 -24.98 16.87 -16.39
N LEU A 192 -25.36 16.01 -15.44
CA LEU A 192 -26.76 15.63 -15.23
C LEU A 192 -27.64 16.82 -14.82
N ASN A 193 -27.12 17.73 -13.98
CA ASN A 193 -27.82 18.94 -13.61
C ASN A 193 -28.03 19.87 -14.81
N VAL A 194 -27.01 20.03 -15.67
CA VAL A 194 -27.11 20.82 -16.91
C VAL A 194 -28.15 20.23 -17.85
N VAL A 195 -28.10 18.91 -18.11
CA VAL A 195 -29.08 18.23 -18.97
C VAL A 195 -30.50 18.35 -18.41
N ARG A 196 -30.68 18.23 -17.10
CA ARG A 196 -31.99 18.43 -16.45
C ARG A 196 -32.50 19.85 -16.68
N GLY A 197 -31.68 20.87 -16.44
CA GLY A 197 -32.06 22.28 -16.69
C GLY A 197 -32.37 22.57 -18.15
N MET A 198 -31.60 22.01 -19.09
CA MET A 198 -31.87 22.14 -20.53
C MET A 198 -33.18 21.46 -20.93
N LYS A 199 -33.48 20.26 -20.39
CA LYS A 199 -34.75 19.57 -20.64
C LYS A 199 -35.95 20.34 -20.09
N GLU A 200 -35.81 20.98 -18.93
CA GLU A 200 -36.83 21.86 -18.35
C GLU A 200 -37.06 23.11 -19.21
N ALA A 201 -35.99 23.79 -19.64
CA ALA A 201 -36.09 24.94 -20.56
C ALA A 201 -36.77 24.56 -21.88
N LEU A 202 -36.45 23.39 -22.43
CA LEU A 202 -37.04 22.88 -23.68
C LEU A 202 -38.54 22.60 -23.52
N ARG A 203 -38.99 22.10 -22.35
CA ARG A 203 -40.42 21.95 -22.03
C ARG A 203 -41.15 23.30 -21.95
N GLN A 204 -40.54 24.32 -21.37
CA GLN A 204 -41.13 25.67 -21.29
C GLN A 204 -41.25 26.34 -22.67
N ILE A 205 -40.27 26.14 -23.55
CA ILE A 205 -40.27 26.70 -24.92
C ILE A 205 -41.31 26.01 -25.80
N LYS A 206 -41.46 24.68 -25.71
CA LYS A 206 -42.51 23.93 -26.44
C LYS A 206 -43.95 24.33 -26.05
N GLY A 207 -44.14 24.99 -24.91
CA GLY A 207 -45.43 25.56 -24.49
C GLY A 207 -45.76 26.93 -25.11
N LYS A 208 -44.83 27.58 -25.80
CA LYS A 208 -45.02 28.90 -26.45
C LYS A 208 -44.94 28.76 -27.97
N THR A 209 -46.05 29.01 -28.67
CA THR A 209 -46.14 28.90 -30.14
C THR A 209 -45.66 30.18 -30.84
N GLY A 210 -44.52 30.11 -31.55
CA GLY A 210 -43.99 31.15 -32.44
C GLY A 210 -42.86 30.61 -33.34
N SER A 211 -42.66 31.16 -34.55
CA SER A 211 -41.78 30.60 -35.59
C SER A 211 -40.28 30.58 -35.24
N ASP A 212 -39.85 31.42 -34.30
CA ASP A 212 -38.47 31.48 -33.78
C ASP A 212 -38.16 30.36 -32.74
N ALA A 213 -39.20 29.67 -32.26
CA ALA A 213 -39.07 28.58 -31.30
C ALA A 213 -38.52 27.29 -31.92
N GLY A 214 -38.70 27.08 -33.24
CA GLY A 214 -38.27 25.85 -33.92
C GLY A 214 -36.75 25.70 -33.98
N GLU A 215 -36.03 26.77 -34.35
CA GLU A 215 -34.58 26.75 -34.51
C GLU A 215 -33.85 26.65 -33.15
N GLN A 216 -34.38 27.32 -32.12
CA GLN A 216 -33.89 27.22 -30.74
C GLN A 216 -34.13 25.81 -30.17
N VAL A 217 -35.26 25.19 -30.45
CA VAL A 217 -35.56 23.81 -30.01
C VAL A 217 -34.58 22.81 -30.64
N VAL A 218 -34.22 22.98 -31.91
CA VAL A 218 -33.24 22.10 -32.58
C VAL A 218 -31.85 22.27 -31.97
N LYS A 219 -31.39 23.51 -31.74
CA LYS A 219 -30.09 23.78 -31.09
C LYS A 219 -30.00 23.15 -29.70
N ILE A 220 -30.99 23.38 -28.84
CA ILE A 220 -31.02 22.81 -27.48
C ILE A 220 -31.11 21.28 -27.54
N SER A 221 -31.88 20.70 -28.47
CA SER A 221 -31.97 19.25 -28.65
C SER A 221 -30.63 18.63 -29.05
N ASN A 222 -29.89 19.27 -29.97
CA ASN A 222 -28.56 18.82 -30.38
C ASN A 222 -27.56 18.91 -29.22
N THR A 223 -27.63 19.98 -28.41
CA THR A 223 -26.80 20.13 -27.20
C THR A 223 -27.13 19.06 -26.16
N ILE A 224 -28.41 18.75 -25.93
CA ILE A 224 -28.83 17.66 -25.04
C ILE A 224 -28.28 16.32 -25.53
N ALA A 225 -28.42 16.02 -26.83
CA ALA A 225 -27.91 14.78 -27.42
C ALA A 225 -26.38 14.66 -27.26
N HIS A 226 -25.65 15.78 -27.44
CA HIS A 226 -24.21 15.82 -27.21
C HIS A 226 -23.85 15.51 -25.74
N PHE A 227 -24.53 16.15 -24.78
CA PHE A 227 -24.30 15.89 -23.36
C PHE A 227 -24.72 14.47 -22.94
N GLU A 228 -25.79 13.92 -23.51
CA GLU A 228 -26.20 12.53 -23.30
C GLU A 228 -25.15 11.54 -23.80
N GLY A 229 -24.49 11.84 -24.94
CA GLY A 229 -23.33 11.09 -25.42
C GLY A 229 -22.19 11.09 -24.39
N ILE A 230 -21.80 12.26 -23.89
CA ILE A 230 -20.71 12.35 -22.90
C ILE A 230 -21.08 11.66 -21.58
N LEU A 231 -22.35 11.76 -21.14
CA LEU A 231 -22.84 11.02 -19.97
C LEU A 231 -22.74 9.50 -20.18
N SER A 232 -22.98 9.02 -21.40
CA SER A 232 -22.79 7.61 -21.75
C SER A 232 -21.32 7.21 -21.65
N ASP A 233 -20.41 8.02 -22.23
CA ASP A 233 -18.97 7.77 -22.19
C ASP A 233 -18.42 7.73 -20.76
N LEU A 234 -18.84 8.69 -19.92
CA LEU A 234 -18.45 8.75 -18.51
C LEU A 234 -18.96 7.56 -17.71
N LYS A 235 -20.20 7.10 -17.98
CA LYS A 235 -20.74 5.88 -17.36
C LYS A 235 -19.94 4.65 -17.79
N GLN A 236 -19.61 4.53 -19.07
CA GLN A 236 -18.81 3.41 -19.58
C GLN A 236 -17.41 3.41 -18.97
N ARG A 237 -16.75 4.56 -18.87
CA ARG A 237 -15.44 4.69 -18.20
C ARG A 237 -15.53 4.28 -16.73
N ARG A 238 -16.57 4.73 -16.02
CA ARG A 238 -16.81 4.35 -14.62
C ARG A 238 -16.94 2.84 -14.47
N GLU A 239 -17.74 2.21 -15.33
CA GLU A 239 -17.98 0.77 -15.29
C GLU A 239 -16.71 -0.02 -15.59
N ALA A 240 -15.91 0.41 -16.58
CA ALA A 240 -14.62 -0.20 -16.89
C ALA A 240 -13.63 -0.14 -15.71
N ILE A 241 -13.57 0.98 -14.99
CA ILE A 241 -12.71 1.11 -13.80
C ILE A 241 -13.19 0.18 -12.68
N LEU A 242 -14.51 0.12 -12.44
CA LEU A 242 -15.08 -0.77 -11.42
C LEU A 242 -14.83 -2.25 -11.74
N GLU A 243 -14.98 -2.66 -12.99
CA GLU A 243 -14.67 -4.03 -13.44
C GLU A 243 -13.17 -4.35 -13.25
N ALA A 244 -12.27 -3.44 -13.63
CA ALA A 244 -10.84 -3.62 -13.44
C ALA A 244 -10.45 -3.74 -11.96
N VAL A 245 -11.03 -2.90 -11.09
CA VAL A 245 -10.82 -2.97 -9.64
C VAL A 245 -11.34 -4.30 -9.09
N ASN A 246 -12.56 -4.70 -9.44
CA ASN A 246 -13.14 -5.97 -8.98
C ASN A 246 -12.30 -7.19 -9.39
N ALA A 247 -11.81 -7.21 -10.64
CA ALA A 247 -10.95 -8.29 -11.12
C ALA A 247 -9.66 -8.40 -10.31
N ILE A 248 -9.05 -7.28 -9.92
CA ILE A 248 -7.85 -7.28 -9.06
C ILE A 248 -8.22 -7.74 -7.65
N VAL A 249 -9.32 -7.25 -7.08
CA VAL A 249 -9.78 -7.60 -5.73
C VAL A 249 -10.00 -9.10 -5.55
N GLU A 250 -10.49 -9.80 -6.59
CA GLU A 250 -10.63 -11.26 -6.58
C GLU A 250 -9.29 -12.01 -6.47
N THR A 251 -8.20 -11.40 -6.93
CA THR A 251 -6.84 -11.97 -6.82
C THR A 251 -6.20 -11.75 -5.45
N LEU A 252 -6.67 -10.75 -4.69
CA LEU A 252 -6.11 -10.40 -3.39
C LEU A 252 -6.38 -11.50 -2.38
N GLU A 253 -5.34 -11.84 -1.62
CA GLU A 253 -5.39 -12.95 -0.68
C GLU A 253 -4.51 -12.68 0.54
N ILE A 254 -5.07 -12.96 1.71
CA ILE A 254 -4.32 -13.06 2.96
C ILE A 254 -4.23 -14.54 3.32
N SER A 255 -3.02 -15.07 3.41
CA SER A 255 -2.75 -16.43 3.84
C SER A 255 -2.25 -16.44 5.28
N VAL A 256 -2.99 -17.09 6.17
CA VAL A 256 -2.62 -17.25 7.58
C VAL A 256 -2.45 -18.73 7.88
N GLU A 257 -1.25 -19.18 8.27
CA GLU A 257 -0.99 -20.63 8.43
C GLU A 257 -1.49 -21.21 9.76
N LYS A 258 -1.53 -20.41 10.84
CA LYS A 258 -1.82 -20.92 12.20
C LYS A 258 -3.08 -20.34 12.79
N ALA A 259 -3.14 -19.01 12.95
CA ALA A 259 -4.24 -18.37 13.64
C ALA A 259 -4.40 -16.90 13.26
N VAL A 260 -5.65 -16.46 13.17
CA VAL A 260 -6.02 -15.05 13.09
C VAL A 260 -6.86 -14.68 14.31
N PHE A 261 -6.50 -13.59 14.98
CA PHE A 261 -7.14 -13.14 16.21
C PHE A 261 -8.09 -11.95 15.98
N PRO A 262 -9.07 -11.75 16.87
CA PRO A 262 -9.77 -10.48 16.99
C PRO A 262 -8.80 -9.30 17.21
N GLY A 263 -9.27 -8.09 16.90
CA GLY A 263 -8.43 -6.88 16.86
C GLY A 263 -7.77 -6.65 15.50
N VAL A 264 -7.84 -7.64 14.60
CA VAL A 264 -7.45 -7.48 13.19
C VAL A 264 -8.59 -6.84 12.40
N GLN A 265 -8.28 -5.83 11.60
CA GLN A 265 -9.19 -5.26 10.59
C GLN A 265 -8.59 -5.42 9.20
N ILE A 266 -9.45 -5.73 8.22
CA ILE A 266 -9.02 -5.97 6.85
C ILE A 266 -9.78 -5.03 5.92
N THR A 267 -9.05 -4.23 5.16
CA THR A 267 -9.60 -3.31 4.16
C THR A 267 -9.13 -3.75 2.79
N PHE A 268 -10.05 -4.14 1.90
CA PHE A 268 -9.72 -4.44 0.50
C PHE A 268 -9.84 -3.22 -0.41
N ILE A 269 -10.82 -2.34 -0.16
CA ILE A 269 -11.10 -1.17 -1.02
C ILE A 269 -11.35 0.10 -0.20
N GLN A 270 -12.38 0.13 0.65
CA GLN A 270 -12.71 1.33 1.45
C GLN A 270 -13.19 0.98 2.86
N ASN A 271 -14.08 -0.01 2.99
CA ASN A 271 -14.66 -0.35 4.27
C ASN A 271 -13.78 -1.35 5.03
N PRO A 272 -13.32 -1.03 6.26
CA PRO A 272 -12.61 -1.98 7.10
C PRO A 272 -13.56 -3.04 7.62
N ILE A 273 -13.15 -4.30 7.51
CA ILE A 273 -13.93 -5.47 7.94
C ILE A 273 -13.22 -6.11 9.14
N PRO A 274 -13.81 -6.04 10.35
CA PRO A 274 -13.16 -6.57 11.55
C PRO A 274 -13.27 -8.09 11.63
N VAL A 275 -12.18 -8.72 12.06
CA VAL A 275 -12.18 -10.13 12.48
C VAL A 275 -12.84 -10.22 13.85
N LYS A 276 -14.01 -10.88 13.91
CA LYS A 276 -14.84 -10.93 15.13
C LYS A 276 -14.50 -12.07 16.08
N GLN A 277 -13.89 -13.14 15.57
CA GLN A 277 -13.62 -14.36 16.32
C GLN A 277 -12.26 -14.90 15.90
N GLU A 278 -11.59 -15.54 16.85
CA GLU A 278 -10.37 -16.29 16.58
C GLU A 278 -10.66 -17.43 15.62
N ARG A 279 -9.75 -17.65 14.67
CA ARG A 279 -9.83 -18.75 13.70
C ARG A 279 -8.46 -19.37 13.52
N ASP A 280 -8.45 -20.67 13.25
CA ASP A 280 -7.26 -21.40 12.83
C ASP A 280 -6.77 -20.94 11.44
N GLY A 281 -5.71 -21.59 10.96
CA GLY A 281 -5.10 -21.34 9.66
C GLY A 281 -6.12 -21.29 8.53
N CYS A 282 -6.15 -20.17 7.82
CA CYS A 282 -7.14 -19.89 6.80
C CYS A 282 -6.59 -18.95 5.72
N ARG A 283 -7.24 -19.00 4.57
CA ARG A 283 -7.09 -17.97 3.53
C ARG A 283 -8.28 -17.03 3.58
N ILE A 284 -8.03 -15.73 3.52
CA ILE A 284 -9.04 -14.69 3.55
C ILE A 284 -9.05 -13.98 2.20
N LYS A 285 -10.23 -13.90 1.58
CA LYS A 285 -10.46 -13.12 0.34
C LYS A 285 -11.68 -12.24 0.48
N ALA A 286 -11.73 -11.19 -0.33
CA ALA A 286 -12.93 -10.38 -0.51
C ALA A 286 -14.07 -11.20 -1.12
N LYS A 287 -15.30 -10.94 -0.70
CA LYS A 287 -16.52 -11.47 -1.32
C LYS A 287 -17.66 -10.46 -1.14
N GLY A 288 -18.01 -9.75 -2.21
CA GLY A 288 -18.91 -8.60 -2.11
C GLY A 288 -18.35 -7.55 -1.13
N ASP A 289 -19.20 -7.05 -0.24
CA ASP A 289 -18.81 -6.08 0.81
C ASP A 289 -18.17 -6.73 2.05
N GLY A 290 -17.94 -8.05 2.02
CA GLY A 290 -17.46 -8.84 3.15
C GLY A 290 -16.15 -9.58 2.87
N ILE A 291 -15.73 -10.36 3.86
CA ILE A 291 -14.62 -11.31 3.74
C ILE A 291 -15.14 -12.75 3.86
N THR A 292 -14.53 -13.65 3.11
CA THR A 292 -14.76 -15.10 3.22
C THR A 292 -13.49 -15.80 3.65
N TYR A 293 -13.66 -16.77 4.55
CA TYR A 293 -12.58 -17.62 5.04
C TYR A 293 -12.64 -18.95 4.32
N TYR A 294 -11.51 -19.39 3.80
CA TYR A 294 -11.31 -20.72 3.26
C TYR A 294 -10.38 -21.47 4.21
N SER A 295 -10.79 -22.65 4.67
CA SER A 295 -9.93 -23.54 5.45
C SER A 295 -8.64 -23.84 4.68
N GLY A 296 -7.48 -23.78 5.36
CA GLY A 296 -6.23 -24.29 4.78
C GLY A 296 -6.36 -25.78 4.48
N ASN A 297 -5.86 -26.20 3.32
CA ASN A 297 -5.60 -27.62 3.06
C ASN A 297 -4.36 -28.06 3.82
#